data_AF-A0A9X7AWQ3-F1
#
_entry.id   AF-A0A9X7AWQ3-F1
#
_cell.length_a   1.000
_cell.length_b   1.000
_cell.length_c   1.000
_cell.angle_alpha   90.00
_cell.angle_beta   90.00
_cell.angle_gamma   90.00
#
_symmetry.space_group_name_H-M   'P 1'
#
loop_
_entity.id
_entity.type
_entity.pdbx_description
1 polymer ?
#
loop_
_entity_poly.entity_id
_entity_poly.type
_entity_poly.pdbx_seq_one_letter_code
_entity_poly.pdbx_strand_id
1 'polypeptide(L)'
;MGTGAIIPFASGLPISLTTIAGGLAGTPGFIGFGSSTTGITVLGPTIDLTGGSGISLDYAFSMPDEGIITSISAYFSTTVALALVGTTLTITAQLYSSTTPDNTFTPIPGAVVTLAPQLTGVVAVGTISNGITTGLSIPVTAETRLLLVFSVTAEGVTLVNAVTGYASGGIRIS
;
A
#
# COMPACT_ATOMS: atom_id res chain seq x y z
N MET A 1 11.56 -22.81 -9.38
CA MET A 1 10.30 -22.73 -8.61
C MET A 1 10.70 -22.47 -7.17
N GLY A 2 10.41 -21.28 -6.65
CA GLY A 2 11.00 -20.77 -5.41
C GLY A 2 10.46 -21.48 -4.17
N THR A 3 11.36 -21.99 -3.34
CA THR A 3 11.10 -22.34 -1.94
C THR A 3 10.64 -21.07 -1.22
N GLY A 4 9.41 -21.05 -0.69
CA GLY A 4 8.87 -19.89 0.04
C GLY A 4 7.36 -19.74 -0.10
N ALA A 5 6.74 -19.18 0.94
CA ALA A 5 5.31 -18.87 0.99
C ALA A 5 4.98 -17.60 0.20
N ILE A 6 3.76 -17.54 -0.33
CA ILE A 6 3.16 -16.30 -0.86
C ILE A 6 2.05 -15.89 0.08
N ILE A 7 2.08 -14.64 0.54
CA ILE A 7 1.04 -14.04 1.35
C ILE A 7 0.21 -13.11 0.44
N PRO A 8 -1.05 -13.47 0.12
CA PRO A 8 -1.89 -12.68 -0.78
C PRO A 8 -2.63 -11.57 -0.03
N PHE A 9 -2.74 -10.41 -0.66
CA PHE A 9 -3.49 -9.26 -0.17
C PHE A 9 -4.58 -8.89 -1.16
N ALA A 10 -5.79 -8.65 -0.65
CA ALA A 10 -6.93 -8.21 -1.44
C ALA A 10 -7.80 -7.26 -0.62
N SER A 11 -8.15 -6.12 -1.20
CA SER A 11 -8.91 -5.08 -0.52
C SER A 11 -10.38 -5.44 -0.27
N GLY A 12 -10.98 -6.26 -1.13
CA GLY A 12 -12.41 -6.59 -1.06
C GLY A 12 -13.33 -5.42 -1.48
N LEU A 13 -13.17 -4.26 -0.85
CA LEU A 13 -13.82 -2.99 -1.19
C LEU A 13 -12.81 -1.97 -1.75
N PRO A 14 -13.25 -0.95 -2.49
CA PRO A 14 -12.36 0.12 -2.93
C PRO A 14 -11.80 0.91 -1.74
N ILE A 15 -10.51 1.26 -1.80
CA ILE A 15 -9.86 2.20 -0.88
C ILE A 15 -9.82 3.60 -1.50
N SER A 16 -9.78 4.65 -0.67
CA SER A 16 -9.65 6.05 -1.12
C SER A 16 -8.29 6.62 -0.70
N LEU A 17 -7.38 6.73 -1.65
CA LEU A 17 -6.07 7.35 -1.45
C LEU A 17 -6.17 8.85 -1.73
N THR A 18 -5.51 9.68 -0.92
CA THR A 18 -5.50 11.14 -1.15
C THR A 18 -4.09 11.69 -1.24
N THR A 19 -3.97 12.87 -1.84
CA THR A 19 -2.77 13.72 -1.77
C THR A 19 -3.07 15.02 -1.03
N ILE A 20 -2.04 15.62 -0.44
CA ILE A 20 -2.14 16.89 0.30
C ILE A 20 -1.34 18.00 -0.39
N ALA A 21 -1.32 19.19 0.23
CA ALA A 21 -0.56 20.34 -0.26
C ALA A 21 0.91 19.96 -0.56
N GLY A 22 1.42 20.43 -1.70
CA GLY A 22 2.75 20.06 -2.20
C GLY A 22 2.83 18.70 -2.90
N GLY A 23 1.70 17.99 -3.08
CA GLY A 23 1.65 16.74 -3.83
C GLY A 23 2.08 15.51 -3.01
N LEU A 24 2.26 15.70 -1.71
CA LEU A 24 2.64 14.63 -0.78
C LEU A 24 1.48 13.66 -0.56
N ALA A 25 1.82 12.47 -0.07
CA ALA A 25 0.82 11.47 0.30
C ALA A 25 -0.07 11.99 1.43
N GLY A 26 -1.38 11.84 1.24
CA GLY A 26 -2.41 12.09 2.23
C GLY A 26 -2.78 10.82 2.98
N THR A 27 -4.06 10.50 3.04
CA THR A 27 -4.59 9.27 3.65
C THR A 27 -4.18 8.05 2.83
N PRO A 28 -3.50 7.07 3.44
CA PRO A 28 -3.15 5.81 2.78
C PRO A 28 -4.31 4.80 2.82
N GLY A 29 -4.15 3.65 2.16
CA GLY A 29 -5.03 2.50 2.29
C GLY A 29 -4.29 1.30 2.87
N PHE A 30 -4.92 0.58 3.80
CA PHE A 30 -4.38 -0.64 4.41
C PHE A 30 -5.10 -1.85 3.87
N ILE A 31 -4.34 -2.82 3.37
CA ILE A 31 -4.87 -3.98 2.65
C ILE A 31 -4.64 -5.24 3.46
N GLY A 32 -5.70 -6.03 3.67
CA GLY A 32 -5.65 -7.32 4.33
C GLY A 32 -6.01 -8.48 3.40
N PHE A 33 -6.62 -9.52 3.97
CA PHE A 33 -6.88 -10.81 3.34
C PHE A 33 -8.31 -10.92 2.79
N GLY A 34 -8.71 -9.96 1.95
CA GLY A 34 -10.08 -9.83 1.45
C GLY A 34 -10.87 -8.68 2.07
N SER A 35 -10.19 -7.81 2.81
CA SER A 35 -10.74 -6.60 3.41
C SER A 35 -9.71 -5.47 3.33
N SER A 36 -10.17 -4.24 3.48
CA SER A 36 -9.32 -3.06 3.54
C SER A 36 -9.98 -1.96 4.34
N THR A 37 -9.15 -1.02 4.78
CA THR A 37 -9.61 0.25 5.33
C THR A 37 -8.78 1.40 4.76
N THR A 38 -9.32 2.61 4.82
CA THR A 38 -8.54 3.82 4.57
C THR A 38 -7.94 4.27 5.90
N GLY A 39 -6.69 4.74 5.88
CA GLY A 39 -6.02 5.26 7.05
C GLY A 39 -6.77 6.44 7.66
N ILE A 40 -6.74 6.54 8.99
CA ILE A 40 -7.42 7.59 9.75
C ILE A 40 -6.61 8.90 9.84
N THR A 41 -5.33 8.85 9.49
CA THR A 41 -4.41 9.98 9.50
C THR A 41 -3.69 10.10 8.16
N VAL A 42 -3.13 11.28 7.92
CA VAL A 42 -2.18 11.52 6.82
C VAL A 42 -0.96 10.61 7.03
N LEU A 43 -0.46 10.03 5.94
CA LEU A 43 0.72 9.17 5.95
C LEU A 43 1.94 9.97 6.44
N GLY A 44 2.45 9.56 7.60
CA GLY A 44 3.63 10.13 8.22
C GLY A 44 4.86 9.22 8.11
N PRO A 45 5.91 9.48 8.92
CA PRO A 45 7.09 8.62 8.98
C PRO A 45 6.79 7.24 9.57
N THR A 46 5.74 7.16 10.41
CA THR A 46 5.23 5.93 11.00
C THR A 46 3.73 5.85 10.83
N ILE A 47 3.19 4.63 10.94
CA ILE A 47 1.76 4.35 10.99
C ILE A 47 1.47 3.76 12.36
N ASP A 48 0.53 4.35 13.10
CA ASP A 48 0.02 3.80 14.35
C ASP A 48 -1.35 3.16 14.11
N LEU A 49 -1.43 1.85 14.34
CA LEU A 49 -2.67 1.08 14.27
C LEU A 49 -3.34 0.93 15.64
N THR A 50 -2.95 1.74 16.64
CA THR A 50 -3.63 1.84 17.93
C THR A 50 -5.05 2.32 17.69
N GLY A 51 -5.96 1.35 17.61
CA GLY A 51 -7.38 1.57 17.39
C GLY A 51 -8.16 1.69 18.69
N GLY A 52 -9.42 1.32 18.61
CA GLY A 52 -10.37 1.28 19.72
C GLY A 52 -11.51 0.34 19.40
N SER A 53 -12.46 0.21 20.32
CA SER A 53 -13.63 -0.64 20.11
C SER A 53 -14.38 -0.24 18.85
N GLY A 54 -14.58 -1.20 17.93
CA GLY A 54 -15.31 -1.00 16.68
C GLY A 54 -14.52 -0.31 15.56
N ILE A 55 -13.22 -0.05 15.75
CA ILE A 55 -12.37 0.56 14.73
C ILE A 55 -11.66 -0.53 13.92
N SER A 56 -11.90 -0.56 12.61
CA SER A 56 -11.25 -1.50 11.69
C SER A 56 -9.87 -0.99 11.28
N LEU A 57 -8.82 -1.45 11.97
CA LEU A 57 -7.43 -1.04 11.72
C LEU A 57 -6.40 -2.17 11.74
N ASP A 58 -6.72 -3.37 12.24
CA ASP A 58 -5.78 -4.49 12.26
C ASP A 58 -5.70 -5.19 10.90
N TYR A 59 -4.84 -4.66 10.02
CA TYR A 59 -4.59 -5.15 8.66
C TYR A 59 -3.17 -5.68 8.48
N ALA A 60 -2.46 -5.91 9.58
CA ALA A 60 -1.14 -6.52 9.60
C ALA A 60 -1.23 -8.01 9.94
N PHE A 61 -0.21 -8.79 9.57
CA PHE A 61 -0.07 -10.16 10.04
C PHE A 61 1.26 -10.32 10.78
N SER A 62 1.31 -11.24 11.74
CA SER A 62 2.53 -11.55 12.49
C SER A 62 3.29 -12.71 11.84
N MET A 63 4.60 -12.53 11.68
CA MET A 63 5.49 -13.58 11.21
C MET A 63 5.57 -14.72 12.24
N PRO A 64 5.26 -15.98 11.86
CA PRO A 64 5.36 -17.11 12.78
C PRO A 64 6.81 -17.55 13.02
N ASP A 65 7.68 -17.31 12.04
CA ASP A 65 9.09 -17.69 12.02
C ASP A 65 9.91 -16.60 11.29
N GLU A 66 11.23 -16.69 11.35
CA GLU A 66 12.10 -15.86 10.52
C GLU A 66 11.97 -16.20 9.03
N GLY A 67 12.23 -15.23 8.16
CA GLY A 67 12.20 -15.42 6.72
C GLY A 67 12.79 -14.24 5.95
N ILE A 68 12.87 -14.37 4.63
CA ILE A 68 13.39 -13.32 3.74
C ILE A 68 12.32 -12.90 2.74
N ILE A 69 11.95 -11.61 2.75
CA ILE A 69 11.10 -11.04 1.70
C ILE A 69 11.92 -10.94 0.42
N THR A 70 11.46 -11.61 -0.63
CA THR A 70 12.18 -11.73 -1.92
C THR A 70 11.49 -11.01 -3.07
N SER A 71 10.18 -10.78 -2.97
CA SER A 71 9.44 -9.96 -3.93
C SER A 71 8.14 -9.42 -3.35
N ILE A 72 7.70 -8.28 -3.88
CA ILE A 72 6.38 -7.69 -3.64
C ILE A 72 5.74 -7.34 -4.99
N SER A 73 4.47 -7.66 -5.17
CA SER A 73 3.67 -7.23 -6.31
C SER A 73 2.45 -6.41 -5.84
N ALA A 74 1.99 -5.53 -6.70
CA ALA A 74 0.83 -4.70 -6.43
C ALA A 74 0.02 -4.40 -7.70
N TYR A 75 -1.27 -4.23 -7.52
CA TYR A 75 -2.25 -3.96 -8.56
C TYR A 75 -3.30 -3.00 -8.02
N PHE A 76 -3.72 -2.05 -8.85
CA PHE A 76 -4.77 -1.09 -8.54
C PHE A 76 -5.70 -0.92 -9.75
N SER A 77 -7.01 -0.89 -9.50
CA SER A 77 -8.03 -0.61 -10.51
C SER A 77 -8.97 0.50 -10.04
N THR A 78 -8.96 1.61 -10.76
CA THR A 78 -9.73 2.82 -10.43
C THR A 78 -11.24 2.56 -10.51
N THR A 79 -12.00 2.99 -9.52
CA THR A 79 -13.47 2.81 -9.48
C THR A 79 -14.25 4.11 -9.69
N VAL A 80 -13.58 5.25 -9.70
CA VAL A 80 -14.18 6.58 -9.94
C VAL A 80 -13.38 7.29 -11.02
N ALA A 81 -14.06 7.79 -12.05
CA ALA A 81 -13.41 8.54 -13.12
C ALA A 81 -12.82 9.87 -12.61
N LEU A 82 -11.67 10.27 -13.14
CA LEU A 82 -10.93 11.47 -12.73
C LEU A 82 -10.50 12.29 -13.95
N ALA A 83 -10.40 13.60 -13.76
CA ALA A 83 -9.77 14.52 -14.71
C ALA A 83 -8.51 15.11 -14.07
N LEU A 84 -7.36 14.60 -14.48
CA LEU A 84 -6.01 14.94 -14.02
C LEU A 84 -5.25 15.68 -15.13
N VAL A 85 -5.90 16.63 -15.80
CA VAL A 85 -5.27 17.37 -16.90
C VAL A 85 -4.14 18.25 -16.34
N GLY A 86 -2.91 17.97 -16.76
CA GLY A 86 -1.72 18.65 -16.24
C GLY A 86 -1.29 18.15 -14.85
N THR A 87 -1.85 17.04 -14.38
CA THR A 87 -1.50 16.41 -13.10
C THR A 87 -1.18 14.94 -13.33
N THR A 88 -0.18 14.44 -12.62
CA THR A 88 0.19 13.02 -12.65
C THR A 88 0.13 12.48 -11.23
N LEU A 89 -0.68 11.44 -11.01
CA LEU A 89 -0.71 10.69 -9.77
C LEU A 89 0.13 9.43 -9.89
N THR A 90 0.99 9.20 -8.90
CA THR A 90 1.79 7.98 -8.78
C THR A 90 1.30 7.18 -7.59
N ILE A 91 0.79 5.98 -7.83
CA ILE A 91 0.37 5.06 -6.77
C ILE A 91 1.56 4.18 -6.39
N THR A 92 1.76 4.02 -5.09
CA THR A 92 2.84 3.22 -4.51
C THR A 92 2.25 2.22 -3.53
N ALA A 93 2.71 0.98 -3.57
CA ALA A 93 2.46 -0.02 -2.54
C ALA A 93 3.77 -0.32 -1.80
N GLN A 94 3.76 -0.26 -0.47
CA GLN A 94 4.96 -0.48 0.33
C GLN A 94 4.64 -1.34 1.56
N LEU A 95 5.58 -2.21 1.94
CA LEU A 95 5.50 -2.91 3.22
C LEU A 95 6.04 -2.05 4.35
N TYR A 96 5.34 -2.12 5.46
CA TYR A 96 5.77 -1.55 6.73
C TYR A 96 5.90 -2.67 7.76
N SER A 97 6.80 -2.49 8.73
CA SER A 97 7.03 -3.45 9.82
C SER A 97 6.97 -2.83 11.21
N SER A 98 6.51 -3.62 12.17
CA SER A 98 6.72 -3.44 13.61
C SER A 98 7.61 -4.60 14.09
N THR A 99 8.86 -4.30 14.45
CA THR A 99 9.90 -5.29 14.82
C THR A 99 10.01 -5.52 16.33
N THR A 100 9.54 -4.57 17.14
CA THR A 100 9.25 -4.75 18.57
C THR A 100 7.73 -4.86 18.67
N PRO A 101 7.14 -6.07 18.70
CA PRO A 101 5.72 -6.25 18.40
C PRO A 101 4.82 -5.26 19.14
N ASP A 102 4.36 -4.25 18.41
CA ASP A 102 3.50 -3.17 18.88
C ASP A 102 2.57 -2.74 17.73
N ASN A 103 1.92 -1.57 17.86
CA ASN A 103 1.04 -1.02 16.83
C ASN A 103 1.71 0.04 15.94
N THR A 104 3.01 0.29 16.10
CA THR A 104 3.74 1.32 15.37
C THR A 104 4.56 0.68 14.25
N PHE A 105 4.24 1.05 13.02
CA PHE A 105 4.83 0.50 11.81
C PHE A 105 5.73 1.53 11.12
N THR A 106 6.91 1.08 10.72
CA THR A 106 7.89 1.86 9.95
C THR A 106 8.03 1.30 8.53
N PRO A 107 8.27 2.14 7.51
CA PRO A 107 8.40 1.64 6.14
C PRO A 107 9.64 0.76 6.01
N ILE A 108 9.49 -0.39 5.35
CA ILE A 108 10.62 -1.27 5.03
C ILE A 108 11.34 -0.71 3.79
N PRO A 109 12.62 -0.33 3.90
CA PRO A 109 13.38 0.17 2.75
C PRO A 109 13.47 -0.88 1.63
N GLY A 110 13.20 -0.48 0.40
CA GLY A 110 13.27 -1.34 -0.79
C GLY A 110 12.07 -2.26 -1.01
N ALA A 111 11.24 -2.55 0.00
CA ALA A 111 10.01 -3.34 -0.15
C ALA A 111 8.83 -2.49 -0.68
N VAL A 112 9.06 -1.88 -1.84
CA VAL A 112 8.15 -0.91 -2.47
C VAL A 112 7.89 -1.27 -3.93
N VAL A 113 6.67 -1.07 -4.38
CA VAL A 113 6.25 -1.15 -5.79
C VAL A 113 5.67 0.20 -6.19
N THR A 114 6.32 0.87 -7.14
CA THR A 114 5.73 2.01 -7.84
C THR A 114 4.89 1.48 -8.99
N LEU A 115 3.58 1.72 -8.96
CA LEU A 115 2.68 1.18 -9.96
C LEU A 115 2.74 1.99 -11.26
N ALA A 116 2.68 1.29 -12.38
CA ALA A 116 2.63 1.87 -13.72
C ALA A 116 1.48 1.26 -14.54
N PRO A 117 0.90 2.00 -15.51
CA PRO A 117 1.14 3.41 -15.80
C PRO A 117 0.66 4.34 -14.67
N GLN A 118 1.28 5.51 -14.55
CA GLN A 118 0.79 6.58 -13.67
C GLN A 118 -0.57 7.10 -14.18
N LEU A 119 -1.37 7.66 -13.27
CA LEU A 119 -2.69 8.20 -13.63
C LEU A 119 -2.54 9.68 -14.03
N THR A 120 -2.94 10.03 -15.24
CA THR A 120 -2.89 11.40 -15.75
C THR A 120 -3.95 11.61 -16.83
N GLY A 121 -4.27 12.87 -17.16
CA GLY A 121 -5.28 13.19 -18.16
C GLY A 121 -6.67 12.72 -17.75
N VAL A 122 -7.44 12.14 -18.68
CA VAL A 122 -8.75 11.58 -18.36
C VAL A 122 -8.60 10.12 -17.95
N VAL A 123 -8.92 9.83 -16.69
CA VAL A 123 -8.86 8.48 -16.11
C VAL A 123 -10.28 7.93 -16.05
N ALA A 124 -10.50 6.79 -16.71
CA ALA A 124 -11.80 6.13 -16.71
C ALA A 124 -11.93 5.17 -15.51
N VAL A 125 -13.17 4.77 -15.21
CA VAL A 125 -13.41 3.61 -14.35
C VAL A 125 -12.79 2.38 -15.00
N GLY A 126 -12.10 1.56 -14.20
CA GLY A 126 -11.38 0.38 -14.65
C GLY A 126 -9.98 0.66 -15.17
N THR A 127 -9.46 1.91 -15.12
CA THR A 127 -8.03 2.15 -15.41
C THR A 127 -7.16 1.40 -14.41
N ILE A 128 -6.12 0.72 -14.93
CA ILE A 128 -5.26 -0.20 -14.18
C ILE A 128 -3.85 0.38 -14.06
N SER A 129 -3.27 0.26 -12.87
CA SER A 129 -1.84 0.41 -12.62
C SER A 129 -1.35 -0.81 -11.84
N ASN A 130 -0.16 -1.34 -12.16
CA ASN A 130 0.40 -2.50 -11.46
C ASN A 130 1.93 -2.50 -11.52
N GLY A 131 2.55 -3.39 -10.76
CA GLY A 131 3.99 -3.59 -10.77
C GLY A 131 4.45 -4.75 -9.90
N ILE A 132 5.74 -5.05 -10.01
CA ILE A 132 6.42 -6.03 -9.16
C ILE A 132 7.85 -5.59 -8.90
N THR A 133 8.30 -5.73 -7.66
CA THR A 133 9.68 -5.57 -7.24
C THR A 133 10.22 -6.94 -6.85
N THR A 134 11.31 -7.35 -7.48
CA THR A 134 11.94 -8.68 -7.30
C THR A 134 13.40 -8.51 -6.90
N GLY A 135 14.07 -9.60 -6.52
CA GLY A 135 15.48 -9.56 -6.11
C GLY A 135 15.67 -8.90 -4.74
N LEU A 136 14.62 -8.86 -3.92
CA LEU A 136 14.72 -8.38 -2.55
C LEU A 136 15.47 -9.42 -1.69
N SER A 137 16.14 -8.93 -0.65
CA SER A 137 16.83 -9.75 0.35
C SER A 137 16.66 -9.09 1.71
N ILE A 138 15.40 -9.01 2.16
CA ILE A 138 15.04 -8.29 3.39
C ILE A 138 14.71 -9.31 4.48
N PRO A 139 15.57 -9.49 5.50
CA PRO A 139 15.27 -10.39 6.60
C PRO A 139 14.14 -9.85 7.46
N VAL A 140 13.25 -10.73 7.89
CA VAL A 140 12.21 -10.48 8.88
C VAL A 140 12.31 -11.57 9.94
N THR A 141 12.29 -11.18 11.22
CA THR A 141 12.36 -12.13 12.33
C THR A 141 10.95 -12.62 12.69
N ALA A 142 10.89 -13.74 13.43
CA ALA A 142 9.65 -14.14 14.10
C ALA A 142 9.05 -12.97 14.88
N GLU A 143 7.71 -12.96 14.98
CA GLU A 143 6.88 -11.95 15.63
C GLU A 143 6.85 -10.56 14.96
N THR A 144 7.69 -10.30 13.96
CA THR A 144 7.59 -9.06 13.16
C THR A 144 6.19 -8.98 12.55
N ARG A 145 5.50 -7.87 12.75
CA ARG A 145 4.22 -7.61 12.07
C ARG A 145 4.48 -6.94 10.73
N LEU A 146 3.78 -7.38 9.68
CA LEU A 146 3.89 -6.81 8.33
C LEU A 146 2.55 -6.25 7.87
N LEU A 147 2.58 -5.02 7.34
CA LEU A 147 1.44 -4.27 6.84
C LEU A 147 1.67 -3.87 5.38
N LEU A 148 0.72 -4.13 4.49
CA LEU A 148 0.74 -3.64 3.11
C LEU A 148 -0.04 -2.31 3.02
N VAL A 149 0.65 -1.27 2.59
CA VAL A 149 0.11 0.09 2.53
C VAL A 149 0.16 0.62 1.11
N PHE A 150 -0.99 1.09 0.61
CA PHE A 150 -1.06 1.85 -0.63
C PHE A 150 -1.10 3.34 -0.33
N SER A 151 -0.39 4.13 -1.13
CA SER A 151 -0.38 5.59 -1.06
C SER A 151 -0.33 6.18 -2.47
N VAL A 152 -0.57 7.47 -2.57
CA VAL A 152 -0.52 8.20 -3.84
C VAL A 152 0.19 9.52 -3.64
N THR A 153 1.00 9.95 -4.60
CA THR A 153 1.58 11.29 -4.68
C THR A 153 1.12 11.98 -5.97
N ALA A 154 1.20 13.31 -6.00
CA ALA A 154 0.81 14.12 -7.14
C ALA A 154 1.96 15.05 -7.58
N GLU A 155 2.12 15.20 -8.88
CA GLU A 155 2.97 16.21 -9.51
C GLU A 155 2.16 16.98 -10.56
N GLY A 156 2.54 18.23 -10.83
CA GLY A 156 1.89 19.08 -11.82
C GLY A 156 1.01 20.18 -11.23
N VAL A 157 -0.16 20.41 -11.81
CA VAL A 157 -0.99 21.60 -11.55
C VAL A 157 -1.88 21.43 -10.32
N THR A 158 -2.64 20.33 -10.24
CA THR A 158 -3.52 20.04 -9.09
C THR A 158 -2.84 19.04 -8.16
N LEU A 159 -2.44 19.50 -6.98
CA LEU A 159 -1.64 18.68 -6.06
C LEU A 159 -2.47 18.00 -4.96
N VAL A 160 -3.71 18.43 -4.73
CA VAL A 160 -4.66 17.81 -3.79
C VAL A 160 -5.70 17.05 -4.60
N ASN A 161 -5.67 15.73 -4.50
CA ASN A 161 -6.51 14.82 -5.28
C ASN A 161 -6.96 13.65 -4.40
N ALA A 162 -8.01 12.97 -4.85
CA ALA A 162 -8.45 11.69 -4.32
C ALA A 162 -8.56 10.68 -5.45
N VAL A 163 -8.06 9.47 -5.25
CA VAL A 163 -8.23 8.34 -6.16
C VAL A 163 -8.83 7.17 -5.41
N THR A 164 -9.92 6.63 -5.94
CA THR A 164 -10.61 5.47 -5.36
C THR A 164 -10.44 4.27 -6.27
N GLY A 165 -10.13 3.11 -5.70
CA GLY A 165 -9.98 1.88 -6.48
C GLY A 165 -9.78 0.62 -5.65
N TYR A 166 -9.94 -0.52 -6.31
CA TYR A 166 -9.59 -1.82 -5.75
C TYR A 166 -8.07 -1.98 -5.75
N ALA A 167 -7.52 -2.40 -4.62
CA ALA A 167 -6.10 -2.68 -4.45
C ALA A 167 -5.88 -4.15 -4.09
N SER A 168 -4.83 -4.75 -4.64
CA SER A 168 -4.39 -6.11 -4.28
C SER A 168 -2.89 -6.23 -4.46
N GLY A 169 -2.29 -7.20 -3.79
CA GLY A 169 -0.86 -7.45 -3.89
C GLY A 169 -0.48 -8.83 -3.39
N GLY A 170 0.80 -9.10 -3.39
CA GLY A 170 1.34 -10.32 -2.83
C GLY A 170 2.79 -10.12 -2.44
N ILE A 171 3.21 -10.79 -1.38
CA ILE A 171 4.60 -10.83 -0.96
C ILE A 171 5.09 -12.27 -0.96
N ARG A 172 6.34 -12.46 -1.34
CA ARG A 172 7.03 -13.75 -1.24
C ARG A 172 8.01 -13.71 -0.09
N ILE A 173 7.91 -14.71 0.77
CA ILE A 173 8.79 -14.93 1.92
C ILE A 173 9.38 -16.33 1.79
N SER A 174 10.70 -16.46 1.83
CA SER A 174 11.43 -17.73 1.72
C SER A 174 12.27 -18.02 2.95
#